data_AF-A0A1Y4L5L5-F1
#
_entry.id   AF-A0A1Y4L5L5-F1
#
_cell.length_a   1.000
_cell.length_b   1.000
_cell.length_c   1.000
_cell.angle_alpha   90.00
_cell.angle_beta   90.00
_cell.angle_gamma   90.00
#
_symmetry.space_group_name_H-M   'P 1'
#
loop_
_entity.id
_entity.type
_entity.pdbx_description
1 polymer ?
#
loop_
_entity_poly.entity_id
_entity_poly.type
_entity_poly.pdbx_seq_one_letter_code
_entity_poly.pdbx_strand_id
1 'polypeptide(L)'
;MVSFNIIDVKDCMSHLLIKDTFDSFLFMEADITTFNRFHIDGLLQLDFFDTEQTATLDNRKYSLWKEIKDFCFSIVKGKKTPLHMKLIFSLSPANTQKFLTQANLPFTPDMVKGLYLNFHYDGSALKCITGTSMHTFTMDKSLEHAWDDMAKQLFIRKKIAVEM
;
A
#
# COMPACT_ATOMS: atom_id res chain seq x y z
N MET A 1 -8.89 -2.45 11.94
CA MET A 1 -8.42 -3.37 10.87
C MET A 1 -9.62 -4.12 10.34
N VAL A 2 -9.88 -3.97 9.05
CA VAL A 2 -10.95 -4.65 8.31
C VAL A 2 -10.37 -5.32 7.08
N SER A 3 -11.09 -6.31 6.55
CA SER A 3 -10.76 -6.99 5.30
C SER A 3 -11.81 -6.66 4.26
N PHE A 4 -11.41 -6.06 3.15
CA PHE A 4 -12.26 -5.83 1.99
C PHE A 4 -12.03 -6.95 0.97
N ASN A 5 -13.05 -7.76 0.71
CA ASN A 5 -13.07 -8.68 -0.42
C ASN A 5 -13.31 -7.88 -1.70
N ILE A 6 -12.41 -8.01 -2.67
CA ILE A 6 -12.55 -7.35 -3.97
C ILE A 6 -13.46 -8.19 -4.85
N ILE A 7 -14.55 -7.58 -5.34
CA ILE A 7 -15.53 -8.26 -6.22
C ILE A 7 -14.98 -8.39 -7.64
N ASP A 8 -14.50 -7.28 -8.20
CA ASP A 8 -13.85 -7.26 -9.53
C ASP A 8 -12.33 -7.27 -9.37
N VAL A 9 -11.78 -8.48 -9.31
CA VAL A 9 -10.33 -8.69 -9.21
C VAL A 9 -9.60 -8.04 -10.39
N LYS A 10 -10.15 -8.12 -11.62
CA LYS A 10 -9.48 -7.61 -12.81
C LYS A 10 -9.37 -6.08 -12.79
N ASP A 11 -10.44 -5.39 -12.41
CA ASP A 11 -10.41 -3.93 -12.27
C ASP A 11 -9.46 -3.49 -11.16
N CYS A 12 -9.51 -4.13 -9.98
CA CYS A 12 -8.60 -3.78 -8.89
C CYS A 12 -7.14 -4.06 -9.25
N MET A 13 -6.84 -5.17 -9.95
CA MET A 13 -5.49 -5.43 -10.47
C MET A 13 -5.03 -4.36 -11.46
N SER A 14 -5.94 -3.80 -12.28
CA SER A 14 -5.63 -2.65 -13.13
C SER A 14 -5.30 -1.40 -12.30
N HIS A 15 -6.01 -1.15 -11.20
CA HIS A 15 -5.66 -0.09 -10.26
C HIS A 15 -4.30 -0.28 -9.59
N LEU A 16 -3.95 -1.52 -9.25
CA LEU A 16 -2.67 -1.85 -8.62
C LEU A 16 -1.50 -1.75 -9.61
N LEU A 17 -1.63 -2.29 -10.81
CA LEU A 17 -0.48 -2.55 -11.68
C LEU A 17 -0.39 -1.65 -12.92
N ILE A 18 -1.44 -0.89 -13.23
CA ILE A 18 -1.52 -0.10 -14.48
C ILE A 18 -1.85 1.36 -14.19
N LYS A 19 -2.96 1.64 -13.50
CA LYS A 19 -3.42 3.00 -13.20
C LYS A 19 -2.52 3.67 -12.16
N ASP A 20 -2.74 4.96 -11.93
CA ASP A 20 -1.98 5.82 -11.00
C ASP A 20 -2.49 5.79 -9.54
N THR A 21 -3.40 4.86 -9.23
CA THR A 21 -4.27 4.99 -8.06
C THR A 21 -3.52 4.92 -6.73
N PHE A 22 -2.42 4.17 -6.69
CA PHE A 22 -1.59 3.98 -5.51
C PHE A 22 -0.18 4.59 -5.67
N ASP A 23 0.07 5.37 -6.72
CA ASP A 23 1.41 5.82 -7.12
C ASP A 23 2.15 6.65 -6.05
N SER A 24 1.39 7.33 -5.18
CA SER A 24 1.91 8.16 -4.08
C SER A 24 2.08 7.41 -2.76
N PHE A 25 1.67 6.13 -2.69
CA PHE A 25 1.92 5.30 -1.52
C PHE A 25 3.38 4.85 -1.50
N LEU A 26 3.92 4.71 -0.29
CA LEU A 26 5.18 4.04 -0.06
C LEU A 26 4.98 2.54 -0.30
N PHE A 27 5.86 1.95 -1.08
CA PHE A 27 5.93 0.52 -1.31
C PHE A 27 6.77 -0.12 -0.21
N MET A 28 6.17 -1.04 0.55
CA MET A 28 6.85 -1.69 1.67
C MET A 28 7.47 -3.03 1.24
N GLU A 29 6.69 -3.88 0.57
CA GLU A 29 7.10 -5.23 0.18
C GLU A 29 6.16 -5.77 -0.91
N ALA A 30 6.71 -6.62 -1.79
CA ALA A 30 5.95 -7.51 -2.65
C ALA A 30 6.41 -8.97 -2.51
N ASP A 31 5.46 -9.89 -2.51
CA ASP A 31 5.71 -11.33 -2.67
C ASP A 31 4.80 -11.87 -3.78
N ILE A 32 5.39 -12.32 -4.89
CA ILE A 32 4.67 -12.74 -6.08
C ILE A 32 5.11 -14.14 -6.48
N THR A 33 4.18 -15.07 -6.56
CA THR A 33 4.44 -16.46 -6.98
C THR A 33 3.86 -16.70 -8.37
N THR A 34 4.72 -16.94 -9.35
CA THR A 34 4.35 -17.38 -10.71
C THR A 34 5.03 -18.72 -11.02
N PHE A 35 5.94 -18.75 -12.01
CA PHE A 35 6.85 -19.87 -12.22
C PHE A 35 7.98 -19.92 -11.18
N ASN A 36 8.27 -18.77 -10.57
CA ASN A 36 9.17 -18.61 -9.43
C ASN A 36 8.47 -17.76 -8.36
N ARG A 37 9.01 -17.78 -7.14
CA ARG A 37 8.66 -16.82 -6.09
C ARG A 37 9.62 -15.64 -6.16
N PHE A 38 9.05 -14.45 -6.34
CA PHE A 38 9.76 -13.18 -6.36
C PHE A 38 9.44 -12.44 -5.07
N HIS A 39 10.48 -11.95 -4.41
CA HIS A 39 10.36 -11.09 -3.24
C HIS A 39 11.06 -9.77 -3.55
N ILE A 40 10.38 -8.66 -3.29
CA ILE A 40 10.91 -7.31 -3.51
C ILE A 40 10.75 -6.53 -2.22
N ASP A 41 11.87 -6.09 -1.66
CA ASP A 41 11.93 -5.17 -0.53
C ASP A 41 11.79 -3.73 -1.03
N GLY A 42 10.96 -2.94 -0.35
CA GLY A 42 10.73 -1.54 -0.68
C GLY A 42 11.75 -0.55 -0.11
N LEU A 43 12.62 -0.99 0.82
CA LEU A 43 13.65 -0.14 1.41
C LEU A 43 14.61 0.41 0.37
N LEU A 44 14.78 1.73 0.36
CA LEU A 44 15.75 2.40 -0.49
C LEU A 44 17.16 2.14 0.04
N GLN A 45 18.03 1.62 -0.83
CA GLN A 45 19.45 1.45 -0.52
C GLN A 45 20.18 2.75 -0.85
N LEU A 46 20.33 3.61 0.15
CA LEU A 46 20.88 4.97 -0.05
C LEU A 46 22.29 4.96 -0.65
N ASP A 47 23.09 3.93 -0.39
CA ASP A 47 24.44 3.76 -0.95
C ASP A 47 24.44 3.55 -2.48
N PHE A 48 23.29 3.22 -3.08
CA PHE A 48 23.13 3.12 -4.54
C PHE A 48 23.01 4.49 -5.21
N PHE A 49 22.53 5.51 -4.49
CA PHE A 49 22.22 6.82 -5.04
C PHE A 49 23.40 7.77 -4.86
N ASP A 50 23.61 8.64 -5.85
CA ASP A 50 24.53 9.77 -5.70
C ASP A 50 23.91 10.91 -4.87
N THR A 51 24.67 11.97 -4.62
CA THR A 51 24.25 13.10 -3.80
C THR A 51 23.07 13.87 -4.42
N GLU A 52 23.03 14.00 -5.75
CA GLU A 52 21.95 14.71 -6.44
C GLU A 52 20.65 13.91 -6.38
N GLN A 53 20.73 12.60 -6.63
CA GLN A 53 19.61 11.68 -6.52
C GLN A 53 19.06 11.61 -5.10
N THR A 54 19.93 11.54 -4.10
CA THR A 54 19.53 11.52 -2.68
C THR A 54 18.71 12.76 -2.30
N ALA A 55 19.07 13.94 -2.82
CA ALA A 55 18.32 15.16 -2.57
C ALA A 55 16.87 15.10 -3.08
N THR A 56 16.59 14.30 -4.11
CA THR A 56 15.23 14.11 -4.68
C THR A 56 14.39 13.07 -3.95
N LEU A 57 14.96 12.34 -2.99
CA LEU A 57 14.24 11.30 -2.24
C LEU A 57 13.37 11.88 -1.12
N ASP A 58 13.47 13.18 -0.81
CA ASP A 58 12.73 13.83 0.28
C ASP A 58 12.89 13.09 1.63
N ASN A 59 14.07 12.51 1.88
CA ASN A 59 14.37 11.69 3.06
C ASN A 59 13.43 10.49 3.28
N ARG A 60 12.74 10.02 2.24
CA ARG A 60 11.88 8.84 2.33
C ARG A 60 12.73 7.58 2.51
N LYS A 61 12.24 6.64 3.32
CA LYS A 61 12.91 5.34 3.57
C LYS A 61 12.54 4.25 2.57
N TYR A 62 11.40 4.42 1.89
CA TYR A 62 10.80 3.43 1.01
C TYR A 62 10.57 4.03 -0.37
N SER A 63 10.65 3.19 -1.39
CA SER A 63 10.31 3.58 -2.77
C SER A 63 8.84 3.95 -2.86
N LEU A 64 8.48 4.82 -3.79
CA LEU A 64 7.08 5.04 -4.14
C LEU A 64 6.58 3.89 -5.02
N TRP A 65 5.29 3.56 -4.94
CA TRP A 65 4.75 2.46 -5.75
C TRP A 65 4.97 2.68 -7.25
N LYS A 66 4.82 3.90 -7.75
CA LYS A 66 5.06 4.24 -9.16
C LYS A 66 6.46 3.85 -9.67
N GLU A 67 7.44 3.74 -8.78
CA GLU A 67 8.85 3.45 -9.11
C GLU A 67 9.08 1.94 -9.27
N ILE A 68 8.25 1.12 -8.61
CA ILE A 68 8.38 -0.35 -8.58
C ILE A 68 7.28 -1.06 -9.38
N LYS A 69 6.13 -0.40 -9.60
CA LYS A 69 4.93 -0.97 -10.24
C LYS A 69 5.21 -1.69 -11.54
N ASP A 70 6.03 -1.11 -12.42
CA ASP A 70 6.35 -1.71 -13.72
C ASP A 70 7.15 -3.01 -13.61
N PHE A 71 8.01 -3.14 -12.59
CA PHE A 71 8.71 -4.39 -12.30
C PHE A 71 7.74 -5.47 -11.83
N CYS A 72 6.84 -5.14 -10.90
CA CYS A 72 5.78 -6.06 -10.45
C CYS A 72 4.86 -6.46 -11.62
N PHE A 73 4.46 -5.51 -12.46
CA PHE A 73 3.69 -5.78 -13.68
C PHE A 73 4.46 -6.73 -14.61
N SER A 74 5.78 -6.55 -14.75
CA SER A 74 6.61 -7.42 -15.58
C SER A 74 6.71 -8.87 -15.09
N ILE A 75 6.51 -9.12 -13.79
CA ILE A 75 6.51 -10.45 -13.20
C ILE A 75 5.18 -11.17 -13.49
N VAL A 76 4.07 -10.43 -13.46
CA VAL A 76 2.71 -10.99 -13.63
C VAL A 76 2.18 -10.90 -15.06
N LYS A 77 2.84 -10.13 -15.95
CA LYS A 77 2.43 -10.03 -17.36
C LYS A 77 2.55 -11.41 -18.02
N GLY A 78 1.52 -11.78 -18.77
CA GLY A 78 1.49 -13.05 -19.49
C GLY A 78 0.08 -13.60 -19.63
N LYS A 79 -0.01 -14.88 -20.03
CA LYS A 79 -1.29 -15.57 -20.21
C LYS A 79 -1.82 -16.23 -18.93
N LYS A 80 -0.95 -16.49 -17.96
CA LYS A 80 -1.30 -17.15 -16.69
C LYS A 80 -1.24 -16.11 -15.57
N THR A 81 -2.26 -16.13 -14.70
CA THR A 81 -2.26 -15.33 -13.47
C THR A 81 -1.24 -15.87 -12.48
N PRO A 82 -0.73 -15.02 -11.56
CA PRO A 82 0.08 -15.50 -10.45
C PRO A 82 -0.70 -16.47 -9.57
N LEU A 83 0.00 -17.42 -8.95
CA LEU A 83 -0.55 -18.34 -7.95
C LEU A 83 -0.83 -17.62 -6.63
N HIS A 84 0.00 -16.64 -6.31
CA HIS A 84 -0.13 -15.82 -5.11
C HIS A 84 0.47 -14.45 -5.39
N MET A 85 -0.13 -13.40 -4.83
CA MET A 85 0.47 -12.06 -4.83
C MET A 85 0.12 -11.32 -3.54
N LYS A 86 1.13 -10.78 -2.89
CA LYS A 86 1.02 -9.87 -1.75
C LYS A 86 1.69 -8.55 -2.12
N LEU A 87 0.99 -7.44 -1.92
CA LEU A 87 1.53 -6.08 -2.05
C LEU A 87 1.21 -5.30 -0.78
N ILE A 88 2.23 -4.76 -0.14
CA ILE A 88 2.07 -3.95 1.07
C ILE A 88 2.41 -2.50 0.74
N PHE A 89 1.45 -1.63 0.99
CA PHE A 89 1.62 -0.18 0.87
C PHE A 89 1.52 0.49 2.23
N SER A 90 2.22 1.60 2.39
CA SER A 90 2.09 2.50 3.53
C SER A 90 1.83 3.93 3.10
N LEU A 91 1.07 4.67 3.90
CA LEU A 91 0.88 6.10 3.71
C LEU A 91 2.18 6.84 4.07
N SER A 92 2.58 7.81 3.24
CA SER A 92 3.79 8.61 3.51
C SER A 92 3.63 9.47 4.78
N PRO A 93 4.72 9.82 5.49
CA PRO A 93 4.65 10.65 6.69
C PRO A 93 3.89 11.97 6.47
N ALA A 94 4.13 12.63 5.34
CA ALA A 94 3.44 13.87 4.97
C ALA A 94 1.93 13.67 4.80
N ASN A 95 1.51 12.55 4.19
CA ASN A 95 0.10 12.23 4.04
C ASN A 95 -0.54 11.72 5.34
N THR A 96 0.22 11.05 6.21
CA THR A 96 -0.22 10.68 7.56
C THR A 96 -0.56 11.92 8.38
N GLN A 97 0.30 12.94 8.38
CA GLN A 97 0.00 14.19 9.06
C GLN A 97 -1.29 14.84 8.53
N LYS A 98 -1.44 14.95 7.20
CA LYS A 98 -2.65 15.50 6.58
C LYS A 98 -3.90 14.70 6.96
N PHE A 99 -3.81 13.37 6.95
CA PHE A 99 -4.89 12.48 7.32
C PHE A 99 -5.33 12.69 8.78
N LEU A 100 -4.38 12.73 9.72
CA LEU A 100 -4.67 12.96 11.14
C LEU A 100 -5.40 14.30 11.36
N THR A 101 -4.94 15.36 10.69
CA THR A 101 -5.59 16.68 10.76
C THR A 101 -6.99 16.68 10.15
N GLN A 102 -7.16 16.08 8.96
CA GLN A 102 -8.45 16.04 8.28
C GLN A 102 -9.50 15.18 9.01
N ALA A 103 -9.06 14.10 9.63
CA ALA A 103 -9.92 13.23 10.45
C ALA A 103 -10.10 13.77 11.89
N ASN A 104 -9.48 14.90 12.24
CA ASN A 104 -9.52 15.52 13.57
C ASN A 104 -9.16 14.53 14.70
N LEU A 105 -8.10 13.76 14.50
CA LEU A 105 -7.68 12.72 15.43
C LEU A 105 -6.72 13.26 16.51
N PRO A 106 -6.79 12.75 17.75
CA PRO A 106 -5.96 13.22 18.87
C PRO A 106 -4.54 12.61 18.85
N PHE A 107 -4.01 12.25 17.68
CA PHE A 107 -2.67 11.66 17.54
C PHE A 107 -1.72 12.61 16.82
N THR A 108 -0.46 12.60 17.23
CA THR A 108 0.62 13.25 16.48
C THR A 108 1.25 12.27 15.49
N PRO A 109 1.86 12.74 14.39
CA PRO A 109 2.53 11.88 13.43
C PRO A 109 3.59 10.95 14.06
N ASP A 110 4.32 11.42 15.06
CA ASP A 110 5.37 10.64 15.75
C ASP A 110 4.82 9.45 16.56
N MET A 111 3.54 9.47 16.93
CA MET A 111 2.88 8.34 17.58
C MET A 111 2.52 7.24 16.58
N VAL A 112 2.37 7.57 15.29
CA VAL A 112 1.92 6.67 14.24
C VAL A 112 3.12 6.11 13.48
N LYS A 113 3.41 4.83 13.70
CA LYS A 113 4.48 4.11 12.98
C LYS A 113 4.12 3.87 11.51
N GLY A 114 2.85 3.65 11.19
CA GLY A 114 2.40 3.53 9.81
C GLY A 114 0.92 3.18 9.64
N LEU A 115 0.40 3.53 8.47
CA LEU A 115 -0.96 3.22 8.02
C LEU A 115 -0.85 2.43 6.71
N TYR A 116 -1.45 1.25 6.65
CA TYR A 116 -1.14 0.25 5.64
C TYR A 116 -2.37 -0.21 4.87
N LEU A 117 -2.15 -0.52 3.58
CA LEU A 117 -3.04 -1.30 2.74
C LEU A 117 -2.29 -2.56 2.31
N ASN A 118 -2.81 -3.73 2.67
CA ASN A 118 -2.22 -5.02 2.34
C ASN A 118 -3.11 -5.74 1.33
N PHE A 119 -2.68 -5.82 0.08
CA PHE A 119 -3.37 -6.57 -0.94
C PHE A 119 -2.87 -8.01 -0.96
N HIS A 120 -3.78 -8.97 -0.94
CA HIS A 120 -3.46 -10.39 -0.95
C HIS A 120 -4.36 -11.13 -1.94
N TYR A 121 -3.73 -11.73 -2.94
CA TYR A 121 -4.35 -12.56 -3.96
C TYR A 121 -3.88 -14.01 -3.78
N ASP A 122 -4.83 -14.94 -3.71
CA ASP A 122 -4.56 -16.37 -3.47
C ASP A 122 -4.68 -17.26 -4.73
N GLY A 123 -4.72 -16.63 -5.91
CA GLY A 123 -4.98 -17.32 -7.19
C GLY A 123 -6.45 -17.30 -7.58
N SER A 124 -7.36 -16.95 -6.67
CA SER A 124 -8.80 -16.87 -6.93
C SER A 124 -9.43 -15.57 -6.45
N ALA A 125 -9.19 -15.18 -5.21
CA ALA A 125 -9.76 -14.02 -4.56
C ALA A 125 -8.67 -13.00 -4.26
N LEU A 126 -9.01 -11.72 -4.39
CA LEU A 126 -8.18 -10.61 -3.97
C LEU A 126 -8.83 -9.95 -2.75
N LYS A 127 -8.05 -9.70 -1.71
CA LYS A 127 -8.46 -8.98 -0.50
C LYS A 127 -7.56 -7.79 -0.26
N CYS A 128 -8.11 -6.72 0.29
CA CYS A 128 -7.33 -5.62 0.87
C CYS A 128 -7.58 -5.58 2.38
N ILE A 129 -6.51 -5.65 3.17
CA ILE A 129 -6.56 -5.59 4.63
C ILE A 129 -5.90 -4.30 5.09
N THR A 130 -6.66 -3.49 5.82
CA THR A 130 -6.14 -2.25 6.42
C THR A 130 -5.32 -2.56 7.66
N GLY A 131 -4.19 -1.87 7.82
CA GLY A 131 -3.36 -2.00 9.02
C GLY A 131 -3.01 -0.65 9.60
N THR A 132 -2.94 -0.56 10.93
CA THR A 132 -2.35 0.58 11.63
C THR A 132 -1.23 0.07 12.52
N SER A 133 -0.21 0.89 12.73
CA SER A 133 0.88 0.59 13.65
C SER A 133 1.24 1.85 14.41
N MET A 134 1.41 1.71 15.71
CA MET A 134 1.71 2.81 16.63
C MET A 134 3.08 2.59 17.28
N HIS A 135 3.78 3.68 17.60
CA HIS A 135 4.99 3.65 18.43
C HIS A 135 4.67 3.45 19.91
N THR A 136 3.45 3.78 20.33
CA THR A 136 2.97 3.68 21.71
C THR A 136 1.69 2.85 21.79
N PHE A 137 1.53 2.09 22.86
CA PHE A 137 0.26 1.41 23.13
C PHE A 137 -0.84 2.43 23.43
N THR A 138 -2.03 2.22 22.87
CA THR A 138 -3.23 3.00 23.16
C THR A 138 -4.46 2.09 23.08
N MET A 139 -5.47 2.38 23.91
CA MET A 139 -6.79 1.73 23.84
C MET A 139 -7.74 2.47 22.88
N ASP A 140 -7.38 3.68 22.44
CA ASP A 140 -8.16 4.47 21.50
C ASP A 140 -8.05 3.89 20.09
N LYS A 141 -9.19 3.45 19.53
CA LYS A 141 -9.32 2.86 18.19
C LYS A 141 -9.73 3.87 17.12
N SER A 142 -9.81 5.17 17.46
CA SER A 142 -10.23 6.21 16.52
C SER A 142 -9.36 6.26 15.26
N LEU A 143 -8.04 6.00 15.38
CA LEU A 143 -7.14 5.89 14.23
C LEU A 143 -7.49 4.71 13.32
N GLU A 144 -7.77 3.55 13.91
CA GLU A 144 -8.15 2.34 13.17
C GLU A 144 -9.43 2.57 12.39
N HIS A 145 -10.47 3.08 13.06
CA HIS A 145 -11.76 3.36 12.43
C HIS A 145 -11.64 4.40 11.31
N ALA A 146 -10.93 5.50 11.54
CA ALA A 146 -10.71 6.52 10.52
C ALA A 146 -9.91 5.97 9.31
N TRP A 147 -8.94 5.09 9.55
CA TRP A 147 -8.16 4.47 8.47
C TRP A 147 -9.00 3.48 7.66
N ASP A 148 -9.80 2.66 8.35
CA ASP A 148 -10.73 1.71 7.74
C ASP A 148 -11.75 2.45 6.85
N ASP A 149 -12.29 3.58 7.34
CA ASP A 149 -13.19 4.45 6.58
C ASP A 149 -12.49 5.14 5.39
N MET A 150 -11.25 5.59 5.56
CA MET A 150 -10.46 6.17 4.46
C MET A 150 -10.29 5.16 3.33
N ALA A 151 -9.90 3.92 3.64
CA ALA A 151 -9.75 2.85 2.66
C ALA A 151 -11.06 2.57 1.91
N LYS A 152 -12.18 2.49 2.63
CA LYS A 152 -13.52 2.35 2.04
C LYS A 152 -13.84 3.51 1.08
N GLN A 153 -13.58 4.74 1.49
CA GLN A 153 -13.81 5.92 0.65
C GLN A 153 -12.89 5.95 -0.58
N LEU A 154 -11.64 5.50 -0.45
CA LEU A 154 -10.73 5.35 -1.57
C LEU A 154 -11.30 4.40 -2.63
N PHE A 155 -11.78 3.22 -2.21
CA PHE A 155 -12.39 2.24 -3.13
C PHE A 155 -13.64 2.80 -3.82
N ILE A 156 -14.54 3.46 -3.06
CA ILE A 156 -15.74 4.10 -3.62
C ILE A 156 -15.37 5.16 -4.67
N ARG A 157 -14.44 6.07 -4.33
CA ARG A 157 -14.01 7.15 -5.25
C ARG A 157 -13.36 6.62 -6.51
N LYS A 158 -12.61 5.52 -6.40
CA LYS A 158 -11.94 4.86 -7.53
C LYS A 158 -12.83 3.85 -8.25
N LYS A 159 -14.08 3.67 -7.80
CA LYS A 159 -15.07 2.74 -8.34
C LYS A 159 -14.63 1.27 -8.29
N ILE A 160 -13.83 0.92 -7.29
CA ILE A 160 -13.42 -0.46 -7.02
C ILE A 160 -14.52 -1.12 -6.19
N ALA A 161 -15.14 -2.16 -6.73
CA ALA A 161 -16.23 -2.88 -6.07
C ALA A 161 -15.68 -3.78 -4.94
N VAL A 162 -16.15 -3.55 -3.70
CA VAL A 162 -15.67 -4.27 -2.51
C VAL A 162 -16.83 -4.66 -1.59
N GLU A 163 -16.65 -5.78 -0.89
CA GLU A 163 -17.49 -6.25 0.21
C GLU A 163 -16.66 -6.35 1.49
N MET A 164 -17.20 -5.94 2.62
CA MET A 164 -16.55 -6.05 3.94
C MET A 164 -16.89 -7.37 4.63
#